data_AF-X1HZG2-F1
#
_entry.id   AF-X1HZG2-F1
#
_cell.length_a   1.000
_cell.length_b   1.000
_cell.length_c   1.000
_cell.angle_alpha   90.00
_cell.angle_beta   90.00
_cell.angle_gamma   90.00
#
_symmetry.space_group_name_H-M   'P 1'
#
loop_
_entity.id
_entity.type
_entity.pdbx_description
1 polymer ?
#
loop_
_entity_poly.entity_id
_entity_poly.type
_entity_poly.pdbx_seq_one_letter_code
_entity_poly.pdbx_strand_id
1 'polypeptide(L)'
;YEYALYAYRGYWKSPGGQNATATKAIFPDLNVYGTSVRGNIGKGIGNLEFGYYESDDDQSGKNSNTNNSEWRFLVGYSQEIGKDFTASLQYYIEHMLDYSQHNDSSPSGLSRDRDRHLITVRLTKLLMNQNLRCSLFTYFSPSDKDAYMRPNINYKVSDNLAIEAGANIFFGDYPSTFFGQFQNNTNIYTALRYSF
;
A
#
# COMPACT_ATOMS: atom_id res chain seq x y z
N TYR A 1 -23.86 -5.29 -5.49
CA TYR A 1 -22.97 -4.95 -4.37
C TYR A 1 -22.39 -6.24 -3.83
N GLU A 2 -21.09 -6.25 -3.57
CA GLU A 2 -20.34 -7.38 -3.05
C GLU A 2 -19.89 -7.03 -1.63
N TYR A 3 -20.06 -7.97 -0.70
CA TYR A 3 -19.68 -7.82 0.69
C TYR A 3 -18.82 -9.02 1.09
N ALA A 4 -17.78 -8.79 1.86
CA ALA A 4 -16.93 -9.84 2.40
C ALA A 4 -16.58 -9.59 3.86
N LEU A 5 -16.48 -10.68 4.61
CA LEU A 5 -15.97 -10.73 5.97
C LEU A 5 -14.77 -11.68 5.99
N TYR A 6 -13.73 -11.31 6.71
CA TYR A 6 -12.51 -12.11 6.82
C TYR A 6 -11.96 -12.04 8.24
N ALA A 7 -11.46 -13.17 8.70
CA ALA A 7 -10.78 -13.32 9.97
C ALA A 7 -9.48 -14.10 9.75
N TYR A 8 -8.42 -13.71 10.44
CA TYR A 8 -7.14 -14.41 10.42
C TYR A 8 -6.57 -14.47 11.83
N ARG A 9 -5.94 -15.60 12.15
CA ARG A 9 -5.20 -15.82 13.38
C ARG A 9 -3.89 -16.48 13.04
N GLY A 10 -2.79 -15.89 13.46
CA GLY A 10 -1.46 -16.39 13.19
C GLY A 10 -0.44 -15.33 13.56
N TYR A 11 0.54 -15.11 12.70
CA TYR A 11 1.64 -14.18 12.99
C TYR A 11 1.64 -12.99 12.03
N TRP A 12 2.23 -11.88 12.47
CA TRP A 12 2.61 -10.79 11.56
C TRP A 12 3.48 -11.32 10.42
N LYS A 13 3.32 -10.80 9.20
CA LYS A 13 4.10 -11.25 8.03
C LYS A 13 5.46 -10.57 7.90
N SER A 14 5.66 -9.46 8.61
CA SER A 14 6.95 -8.79 8.77
C SER A 14 7.43 -8.97 10.21
N PRO A 15 8.76 -9.05 10.43
CA PRO A 15 9.32 -9.13 11.77
C PRO A 15 9.17 -7.78 12.45
N GLY A 16 8.01 -7.56 13.06
CA GLY A 16 7.58 -6.31 13.68
C GLY A 16 7.87 -6.21 15.18
N GLY A 17 8.60 -7.18 15.75
CA GLY A 17 9.02 -7.13 17.14
C GLY A 17 10.46 -7.56 17.35
N GLN A 18 10.97 -7.38 18.57
CA GLN A 18 12.28 -7.89 19.00
C GLN A 18 12.15 -8.70 20.30
N ASN A 19 13.02 -9.69 20.49
CA ASN A 19 13.10 -10.41 21.77
C ASN A 19 13.49 -9.44 22.91
N ALA A 20 13.20 -9.75 24.17
CA ALA A 20 13.43 -8.91 25.36
C ALA A 20 14.89 -8.41 25.53
N THR A 21 15.86 -9.01 24.84
CA THR A 21 17.28 -8.59 24.82
C THR A 21 17.65 -7.77 23.56
N ALA A 22 16.68 -7.41 22.71
CA ALA A 22 16.85 -6.70 21.43
C ALA A 22 17.83 -7.38 20.43
N THR A 23 18.12 -8.68 20.59
CA THR A 23 19.12 -9.40 19.80
C THR A 23 18.56 -10.15 18.59
N LYS A 24 17.24 -10.36 18.53
CA LYS A 24 16.58 -11.10 17.44
C LYS A 24 15.22 -10.49 17.14
N ALA A 25 14.90 -10.38 15.85
CA ALA A 25 13.58 -9.98 15.40
C ALA A 25 12.59 -11.15 15.56
N ILE A 26 11.39 -10.87 16.06
CA ILE A 26 10.31 -11.83 16.26
C ILE A 26 9.11 -11.46 15.40
N PHE A 27 8.26 -12.45 15.13
CA PHE A 27 6.98 -12.28 14.47
C PHE A 27 5.89 -12.43 15.54
N PRO A 28 5.31 -11.33 16.04
CA PRO A 28 4.30 -11.40 17.09
C PRO A 28 3.03 -12.12 16.62
N ASP A 29 2.25 -12.62 17.57
CA ASP A 29 0.90 -13.12 17.31
C ASP A 29 -0.01 -11.97 16.85
N LEU A 30 -0.85 -12.26 15.86
CA LEU A 30 -1.75 -11.32 15.20
C LEU A 30 -3.11 -11.97 14.94
N ASN A 31 -4.15 -11.34 15.47
CA ASN A 31 -5.52 -11.57 15.07
C ASN A 31 -5.97 -10.42 14.15
N VAL A 32 -6.57 -10.74 13.00
CA VAL A 32 -7.11 -9.75 12.06
C VAL A 32 -8.58 -10.01 11.86
N TYR A 33 -9.39 -8.97 11.99
CA TYR A 33 -10.80 -8.99 11.64
C TYR A 33 -11.05 -7.89 10.62
N GLY A 34 -11.65 -8.21 9.50
CA GLY A 34 -11.89 -7.22 8.47
C GLY A 34 -13.15 -7.43 7.67
N THR A 35 -13.59 -6.34 7.07
CA THR A 35 -14.79 -6.27 6.26
C THR A 35 -14.50 -5.45 5.01
N SER A 36 -15.10 -5.84 3.89
CA SER A 36 -15.10 -5.01 2.69
C SER A 36 -16.45 -4.99 2.01
N VAL A 37 -16.70 -3.86 1.35
CA VAL A 37 -17.83 -3.67 0.47
C VAL A 37 -17.33 -3.07 -0.84
N ARG A 38 -17.87 -3.55 -1.95
CA ARG A 38 -17.63 -2.99 -3.28
C ARG A 38 -18.92 -2.92 -4.07
N GLY A 39 -19.06 -1.89 -4.88
CA GLY A 39 -20.13 -1.87 -5.87
C GLY A 39 -20.13 -0.62 -6.73
N ASN A 40 -21.08 -0.57 -7.65
CA ASN A 40 -21.29 0.56 -8.52
C ASN A 40 -21.78 1.76 -7.71
N ILE A 41 -21.09 2.89 -7.83
CA ILE A 41 -21.49 4.17 -7.22
C ILE A 41 -21.45 5.21 -8.34
N GLY A 42 -22.62 5.73 -8.72
CA GLY A 42 -22.74 6.68 -9.82
C GLY A 42 -22.24 6.09 -11.15
N LYS A 43 -21.22 6.72 -11.74
CA LYS A 43 -20.61 6.30 -13.01
C LYS A 43 -19.41 5.37 -12.84
N GLY A 44 -19.05 5.04 -11.61
CA GLY A 44 -17.85 4.26 -11.28
C GLY A 44 -18.13 3.11 -10.33
N ILE A 45 -17.05 2.56 -9.78
CA ILE A 45 -17.04 1.51 -8.77
C ILE A 45 -16.34 2.07 -7.53
N GLY A 46 -17.04 2.04 -6.40
CA GLY A 46 -16.48 2.36 -5.10
C GLY A 46 -16.17 1.09 -4.31
N ASN A 47 -15.14 1.15 -3.48
CA ASN A 47 -14.85 0.14 -2.47
C ASN A 47 -14.50 0.79 -1.14
N LEU A 48 -14.86 0.10 -0.07
CA LEU A 48 -14.51 0.46 1.30
C LEU A 48 -14.08 -0.82 2.00
N GLU A 49 -12.96 -0.76 2.70
CA GLU A 49 -12.42 -1.86 3.49
C GLU A 49 -12.01 -1.34 4.86
N PHE A 50 -12.24 -2.18 5.86
CA PHE A 50 -11.91 -1.92 7.25
C PHE A 50 -11.24 -3.16 7.83
N GLY A 51 -10.19 -2.95 8.61
CA GLY A 51 -9.46 -4.01 9.29
C GLY A 51 -9.07 -3.58 10.70
N TYR A 52 -9.34 -4.46 11.66
CA TYR A 52 -8.80 -4.41 13.01
C TYR A 52 -7.67 -5.42 13.12
N TYR A 53 -6.48 -4.93 13.44
CA TYR A 53 -5.30 -5.74 13.72
C TYR A 53 -5.09 -5.72 15.22
N GLU A 54 -5.36 -6.83 15.87
CA GLU A 54 -5.17 -7.03 17.30
C GLU A 54 -3.86 -7.77 17.54
N SER A 55 -2.94 -7.13 18.25
CA SER A 55 -1.67 -7.74 18.64
C SER A 55 -1.89 -8.51 19.95
N ASP A 56 -1.97 -9.84 19.87
CA ASP A 56 -2.36 -10.69 21.01
C ASP A 56 -1.25 -10.76 22.08
N ASP A 57 0.01 -10.55 21.67
CA ASP A 57 1.21 -10.56 22.54
C ASP A 57 1.39 -9.27 23.37
N ASP A 58 0.63 -8.20 23.09
CA ASP A 58 0.59 -6.99 23.93
C ASP A 58 -0.79 -6.32 23.92
N GLN A 59 -1.78 -7.02 24.49
CA GLN A 59 -3.11 -6.48 24.77
C GLN A 59 -3.10 -5.23 25.69
N SER A 60 -1.94 -4.86 26.26
CA SER A 60 -1.80 -3.78 27.25
C SER A 60 -1.06 -2.54 26.74
N GLY A 61 -0.45 -2.59 25.56
CA GLY A 61 0.36 -1.52 24.97
C GLY A 61 1.67 -1.19 25.73
N LYS A 62 2.11 -2.07 26.64
CA LYS A 62 3.25 -1.83 27.55
C LYS A 62 4.58 -2.37 27.06
N ASN A 63 4.57 -3.18 26.00
CA ASN A 63 5.77 -3.79 25.46
C ASN A 63 6.22 -3.06 24.19
N SER A 64 7.16 -2.14 24.37
CA SER A 64 7.81 -1.38 23.27
C SER A 64 8.46 -2.27 22.20
N ASN A 65 8.64 -3.56 22.49
CA ASN A 65 9.26 -4.52 21.59
C ASN A 65 8.28 -5.23 20.65
N THR A 66 6.97 -4.93 20.69
CA THR A 66 5.93 -5.55 19.84
C THR A 66 5.08 -4.48 19.17
N ASN A 67 4.62 -4.75 17.93
CA ASN A 67 3.70 -3.85 17.23
C ASN A 67 2.39 -3.70 18.04
N ASN A 68 1.91 -2.47 18.16
CA ASN A 68 0.64 -2.18 18.82
C ASN A 68 -0.55 -2.56 17.91
N SER A 69 -1.75 -2.59 18.48
CA SER A 69 -2.97 -2.81 17.71
C SER A 69 -3.23 -1.64 16.75
N GLU A 70 -3.70 -1.95 15.54
CA GLU A 70 -3.86 -0.98 14.45
C GLU A 70 -5.26 -1.06 13.84
N TRP A 71 -5.87 0.10 13.59
CA TRP A 71 -7.00 0.19 12.68
C TRP A 71 -6.49 0.52 11.29
N ARG A 72 -7.03 -0.19 10.30
CA ARG A 72 -6.74 0.03 8.89
C ARG A 72 -8.02 0.33 8.16
N PHE A 73 -8.03 1.44 7.44
CA PHE A 73 -9.18 1.84 6.64
C PHE A 73 -8.72 2.16 5.23
N LEU A 74 -9.48 1.68 4.25
CA LEU A 74 -9.24 1.88 2.84
C LEU A 74 -10.53 2.29 2.17
N VAL A 75 -10.51 3.41 1.46
CA VAL A 75 -11.60 3.80 0.57
C VAL A 75 -11.04 4.02 -0.82
N GLY A 76 -11.74 3.50 -1.83
CA GLY A 76 -11.34 3.64 -3.21
C GLY A 76 -12.52 3.95 -4.12
N TYR A 77 -12.22 4.63 -5.21
CA TYR A 77 -13.15 4.94 -6.27
C TYR A 77 -12.45 4.85 -7.63
N SER A 78 -13.05 4.14 -8.56
CA SER A 78 -12.56 3.99 -9.92
C SER A 78 -13.64 4.30 -10.92
N GLN A 79 -13.33 5.13 -11.91
CA GLN A 79 -14.29 5.54 -12.93
C GLN A 79 -13.60 5.67 -14.28
N GLU A 80 -14.32 5.29 -15.35
CA GLU A 80 -13.99 5.72 -16.70
C GLU A 80 -14.38 7.20 -16.86
N ILE A 81 -13.38 8.09 -16.88
CA ILE A 81 -13.57 9.55 -16.92
C ILE A 81 -13.62 10.09 -18.36
N GLY A 82 -13.32 9.24 -19.34
CA GLY A 82 -13.48 9.49 -20.76
C GLY A 82 -13.24 8.21 -21.54
N LYS A 83 -13.53 8.21 -22.84
CA LYS A 83 -13.40 7.02 -23.69
C LYS A 83 -12.06 6.33 -23.47
N ASP A 84 -12.08 5.07 -23.05
CA ASP A 84 -10.88 4.26 -22.83
C ASP A 84 -9.90 4.87 -21.80
N PHE A 85 -10.37 5.77 -20.93
CA PHE A 85 -9.56 6.43 -19.90
C PHE A 85 -10.14 6.25 -18.51
N THR A 86 -9.48 5.42 -17.72
CA THR A 86 -9.87 5.10 -16.35
C THR A 86 -8.97 5.84 -15.36
N ALA A 87 -9.59 6.48 -14.38
CA ALA A 87 -8.93 7.04 -13.23
C ALA A 87 -9.42 6.33 -11.97
N SER A 88 -8.49 5.91 -11.13
CA SER A 88 -8.76 5.31 -9.83
C SER A 88 -8.01 6.08 -8.76
N LEU A 89 -8.71 6.40 -7.68
CA LEU A 89 -8.16 7.02 -6.49
C LEU A 89 -8.45 6.09 -5.31
N GLN A 90 -7.45 5.85 -4.47
CA GLN A 90 -7.61 5.13 -3.22
C GLN A 90 -6.90 5.88 -2.11
N TYR A 91 -7.53 5.94 -0.97
CA TYR A 91 -7.00 6.52 0.26
C TYR A 91 -6.96 5.44 1.33
N TYR A 92 -5.78 5.27 1.91
CA TYR A 92 -5.50 4.31 2.95
C TYR A 92 -4.96 5.03 4.18
N ILE A 93 -5.45 4.64 5.35
CA ILE A 93 -4.99 5.15 6.64
C ILE A 93 -4.74 3.98 7.59
N GLU A 94 -3.57 4.04 8.24
CA GLU A 94 -3.23 3.20 9.39
C GLU A 94 -3.24 4.08 10.63
N HIS A 95 -4.12 3.76 11.58
CA HIS A 95 -4.18 4.41 12.89
C HIS A 95 -3.65 3.46 13.94
N MET A 96 -2.56 3.83 14.60
CA MET A 96 -2.00 3.06 15.71
C MET A 96 -2.74 3.39 17.02
N LEU A 97 -3.27 2.38 17.70
CA LEU A 97 -3.87 2.52 19.02
C LEU A 97 -2.77 2.65 20.09
N ASP A 98 -3.11 3.26 21.24
CA ASP A 98 -2.23 3.44 22.41
C ASP A 98 -0.84 4.09 22.15
N TYR A 99 -0.82 5.09 21.25
CA TYR A 99 0.36 5.89 20.91
C TYR A 99 1.05 6.57 22.13
N SER A 100 0.30 6.88 23.18
CA SER A 100 0.83 7.56 24.37
C SER A 100 1.80 6.72 25.20
N GLN A 101 1.71 5.39 25.18
CA GLN A 101 2.65 4.50 25.91
C GLN A 101 3.86 4.07 25.07
N HIS A 102 3.75 4.13 23.73
CA HIS A 102 4.85 3.83 22.81
C HIS A 102 5.91 4.94 22.79
N ASN A 103 5.50 6.21 22.91
CA ASN A 103 6.43 7.35 22.89
C ASN A 103 7.29 7.46 24.16
N ASP A 104 6.86 6.88 25.28
CA ASP A 104 7.61 6.86 26.54
C ASP A 104 8.70 5.77 26.59
N SER A 105 8.67 4.82 25.66
CA SER A 105 9.55 3.63 25.68
C SER A 105 10.41 3.44 24.42
N SER A 106 10.15 4.19 23.35
CA SER A 106 11.00 4.18 22.14
C SER A 106 12.22 5.10 22.29
N PRO A 107 13.44 4.64 21.93
CA PRO A 107 14.61 5.50 21.81
C PRO A 107 14.33 6.64 20.82
N SER A 108 14.74 7.86 21.20
CA SER A 108 14.58 9.06 20.39
C SER A 108 15.13 8.86 18.96
N GLY A 109 14.23 8.89 17.97
CA GLY A 109 14.60 8.87 16.54
C GLY A 109 13.93 7.80 15.67
N LEU A 110 13.22 6.83 16.25
CA LEU A 110 12.44 5.80 15.52
C LEU A 110 10.93 5.99 15.67
N SER A 111 10.46 7.24 15.77
CA SER A 111 9.04 7.53 15.95
C SER A 111 8.29 7.22 14.67
N ARG A 112 7.54 6.12 14.66
CA ARG A 112 6.56 5.81 13.62
C ARG A 112 5.37 6.76 13.80
N ASP A 113 4.95 7.44 12.74
CA ASP A 113 3.82 8.38 12.84
C ASP A 113 2.55 7.64 13.26
N ARG A 114 1.80 8.25 14.21
CA ARG A 114 0.54 7.74 14.76
C ARG A 114 -0.51 7.43 13.69
N ASP A 115 -0.50 8.23 12.63
CA ASP A 115 -1.44 8.21 11.52
C ASP A 115 -0.67 8.18 10.21
N ARG A 116 -0.57 6.98 9.61
CA ARG A 116 0.05 6.84 8.30
C ARG A 116 -0.99 6.99 7.22
N HIS A 117 -0.88 8.05 6.44
CA HIS A 117 -1.74 8.28 5.28
C HIS A 117 -1.03 7.85 4.00
N LEU A 118 -1.73 7.11 3.15
CA LEU A 118 -1.24 6.72 1.84
C LEU A 118 -2.33 6.97 0.80
N ILE A 119 -2.04 7.89 -0.11
CA ILE A 119 -2.88 8.19 -1.27
C ILE A 119 -2.32 7.40 -2.45
N THR A 120 -3.20 6.70 -3.16
CA THR A 120 -2.87 5.93 -4.35
C THR A 120 -3.67 6.45 -5.52
N VAL A 121 -2.98 6.79 -6.61
CA VAL A 121 -3.62 7.21 -7.86
C VAL A 121 -3.20 6.25 -8.96
N ARG A 122 -4.17 5.80 -9.76
CA ARG A 122 -3.93 5.02 -10.96
C ARG A 122 -4.66 5.65 -12.13
N LEU A 123 -3.92 5.99 -13.16
CA LEU A 123 -4.46 6.44 -14.45
C LEU A 123 -4.14 5.36 -15.48
N THR A 124 -5.12 4.98 -16.29
CA THR A 124 -4.94 4.01 -17.38
C THR A 124 -5.68 4.49 -18.61
N LYS A 125 -4.94 4.70 -19.70
CA LYS A 125 -5.47 5.07 -21.01
C LYS A 125 -5.20 3.95 -22.00
N LEU A 126 -6.25 3.47 -22.66
CA LEU A 126 -6.15 2.57 -23.80
C LEU A 126 -6.26 3.39 -25.10
N LEU A 127 -5.41 3.05 -26.06
CA LEU A 127 -5.23 3.72 -27.35
C LEU A 127 -5.07 2.64 -28.43
N MET A 128 -5.20 3.04 -29.70
CA MET A 128 -4.99 2.16 -30.86
C MET A 128 -5.83 0.87 -30.78
N ASN A 129 -7.14 1.00 -30.58
CA ASN A 129 -8.05 -0.12 -30.37
C ASN A 129 -7.57 -1.07 -29.25
N GLN A 130 -7.09 -0.49 -28.15
CA GLN A 130 -6.59 -1.19 -26.97
C GLN A 130 -5.29 -2.00 -27.19
N ASN A 131 -4.59 -1.77 -28.31
CA ASN A 131 -3.25 -2.31 -28.52
C ASN A 131 -2.18 -1.52 -27.78
N LEU A 132 -2.43 -0.25 -27.44
CA LEU A 132 -1.52 0.55 -26.63
C LEU A 132 -2.19 0.90 -25.30
N ARG A 133 -1.55 0.50 -24.19
CA ARG A 133 -1.95 0.87 -22.82
C ARG A 133 -0.88 1.75 -22.23
N CYS A 134 -1.26 2.97 -21.88
CA CYS A 134 -0.45 3.86 -21.06
C CYS A 134 -1.03 3.86 -19.64
N SER A 135 -0.21 3.59 -18.64
CA SER A 135 -0.61 3.61 -17.24
C SER A 135 0.37 4.45 -16.42
N LEU A 136 -0.17 5.19 -15.47
CA LEU A 136 0.60 5.85 -14.43
C LEU A 136 0.04 5.40 -13.09
N PHE A 137 0.90 4.86 -12.24
CA PHE A 137 0.54 4.45 -10.90
C PHE A 137 1.40 5.20 -9.89
N THR A 138 0.78 5.86 -8.92
CA THR A 138 1.46 6.70 -7.94
C THR A 138 1.01 6.37 -6.53
N TYR A 139 1.96 6.13 -5.63
CA TYR A 139 1.78 6.22 -4.19
C TYR A 139 2.32 7.57 -3.72
N PHE A 140 1.60 8.20 -2.81
CA PHE A 140 2.02 9.42 -2.12
C PHE A 140 1.67 9.27 -0.65
N SER A 141 2.66 9.37 0.24
CA SER A 141 2.42 9.44 1.67
C SER A 141 2.64 10.87 2.17
N PRO A 142 1.57 11.60 2.51
CA PRO A 142 1.70 12.92 3.13
C PRO A 142 2.44 12.86 4.47
N SER A 143 2.23 11.80 5.26
CA SER A 143 2.87 11.60 6.57
C SER A 143 4.40 11.48 6.41
N ASP A 144 4.83 10.56 5.54
CA ASP A 144 6.25 10.27 5.31
C ASP A 144 6.92 11.26 4.33
N LYS A 145 6.15 12.20 3.73
CA LYS A 145 6.57 13.11 2.65
C LYS A 145 7.36 12.41 1.54
N ASP A 146 6.87 11.25 1.12
CA ASP A 146 7.49 10.43 0.10
C ASP A 146 6.48 10.02 -0.99
N ALA A 147 7.02 9.69 -2.16
CA ALA A 147 6.22 9.34 -3.32
C ALA A 147 6.92 8.25 -4.14
N TYR A 148 6.11 7.39 -4.72
CA TYR A 148 6.55 6.40 -5.69
C TYR A 148 5.68 6.52 -6.94
N MET A 149 6.31 6.68 -8.08
CA MET A 149 5.65 6.78 -9.38
C MET A 149 6.12 5.67 -10.31
N ARG A 150 5.17 5.02 -10.96
CA ARG A 150 5.39 3.95 -11.92
C ARG A 150 4.64 4.28 -13.22
N PRO A 151 5.23 5.05 -14.13
CA PRO A 151 4.76 5.13 -15.51
C PRO A 151 5.06 3.82 -16.24
N ASN A 152 4.12 3.39 -17.09
CA ASN A 152 4.21 2.16 -17.86
C ASN A 152 3.50 2.32 -19.20
N ILE A 153 4.14 1.83 -20.26
CA ILE A 153 3.59 1.75 -21.60
C ILE A 153 3.69 0.31 -22.06
N ASN A 154 2.57 -0.26 -22.50
CA ASN A 154 2.48 -1.61 -23.01
C ASN A 154 1.84 -1.57 -24.40
N TYR A 155 2.55 -2.10 -25.40
CA TYR A 155 2.12 -2.13 -26.79
C TYR A 155 2.03 -3.56 -27.30
N LYS A 156 0.84 -3.97 -27.72
CA LYS A 156 0.57 -5.22 -28.43
C LYS A 156 0.93 -5.04 -29.90
N VAL A 157 2.02 -5.67 -30.31
CA VAL A 157 2.48 -5.68 -31.70
C VAL A 157 1.64 -6.67 -32.52
N SER A 158 1.26 -7.80 -31.91
CA SER A 158 0.35 -8.81 -32.46
C SER A 158 -0.36 -9.54 -31.32
N ASP A 159 -1.24 -10.49 -31.65
CA ASP A 159 -1.96 -11.30 -30.67
C ASP A 159 -1.02 -12.10 -29.75
N ASN A 160 0.17 -12.44 -30.25
CA ASN A 160 1.16 -13.26 -29.56
C ASN A 160 2.33 -12.45 -29.01
N LEU A 161 2.49 -11.17 -29.37
CA LEU A 161 3.66 -10.36 -29.01
C LEU A 161 3.27 -9.01 -28.41
N ALA A 162 3.77 -8.74 -27.21
CA ALA A 162 3.67 -7.45 -26.55
C ALA A 162 5.04 -6.94 -26.10
N ILE A 163 5.24 -5.63 -26.19
CA ILE A 163 6.42 -4.93 -25.70
C ILE A 163 5.97 -4.01 -24.57
N GLU A 164 6.74 -3.95 -23.50
CA GLU A 164 6.49 -3.10 -22.36
C GLU A 164 7.73 -2.27 -22.05
N ALA A 165 7.50 -1.01 -21.68
CA ALA A 165 8.52 -0.11 -21.15
C ALA A 165 7.94 0.61 -19.94
N GLY A 166 8.71 0.75 -18.88
CA GLY A 166 8.27 1.47 -17.70
C GLY A 166 9.42 1.96 -16.86
N ALA A 167 9.09 2.74 -15.85
CA ALA A 167 10.05 3.21 -14.86
C ALA A 167 9.49 3.02 -13.45
N ASN A 168 10.40 2.89 -12.49
CA ASN A 168 10.10 2.96 -11.07
C ASN A 168 10.85 4.19 -10.55
N ILE A 169 10.12 5.21 -10.11
CA ILE A 169 10.68 6.49 -9.69
C ILE A 169 10.31 6.71 -8.23
N PHE A 170 11.30 6.89 -7.38
CA PHE A 170 11.13 7.08 -5.95
C PHE A 170 11.57 8.49 -5.55
N PHE A 171 10.74 9.18 -4.77
CA PHE A 171 11.00 10.48 -4.18
C PHE A 171 10.77 10.40 -2.67
N GLY A 172 11.59 11.09 -1.88
CA GLY A 172 11.38 11.24 -0.45
C GLY A 172 12.29 12.31 0.11
N ASP A 173 11.74 13.17 0.97
CA ASP A 173 12.52 14.25 1.59
C ASP A 173 13.49 13.71 2.67
N TYR A 174 13.19 12.55 3.26
CA TYR A 174 14.00 11.91 4.29
C TYR A 174 14.48 10.53 3.85
N PRO A 175 15.78 10.20 3.94
CA PRO A 175 16.31 8.92 3.50
C PRO A 175 15.84 7.73 4.36
N SER A 176 15.27 7.98 5.54
CA SER A 176 14.75 6.96 6.46
C SER A 176 13.28 6.60 6.24
N THR A 177 12.58 7.24 5.29
CA THR A 177 11.18 6.90 4.98
C THR A 177 11.08 5.69 4.06
N PHE A 178 9.91 5.06 4.03
CA PHE A 178 9.72 3.78 3.34
C PHE A 178 10.04 3.85 1.84
N PHE A 179 9.66 4.93 1.15
CA PHE A 179 10.02 5.14 -0.25
C PHE A 179 11.32 5.96 -0.39
N GLY A 180 11.65 6.82 0.57
CA GLY A 180 12.89 7.60 0.58
C GLY A 180 14.16 6.74 0.56
N GLN A 181 14.16 5.61 1.27
CA GLN A 181 15.30 4.68 1.23
C GLN A 181 15.58 4.09 -0.16
N PHE A 182 14.60 4.15 -1.08
CA PHE A 182 14.71 3.65 -2.46
C PHE A 182 14.94 4.76 -3.49
N GLN A 183 15.16 6.02 -3.07
CA GLN A 183 15.37 7.15 -3.99
C GLN A 183 16.46 6.87 -5.04
N ASN A 184 17.57 6.27 -4.60
CA ASN A 184 18.70 5.90 -5.46
C ASN A 184 18.46 4.66 -6.35
N ASN A 185 17.31 3.98 -6.18
CA ASN A 185 16.93 2.79 -6.94
C ASN A 185 15.94 3.11 -8.07
N THR A 186 15.83 4.39 -8.44
CA THR A 186 15.07 4.79 -9.62
C THR A 186 15.62 4.08 -10.86
N ASN A 187 14.76 3.37 -11.58
CA ASN A 187 15.16 2.54 -12.71
C ASN A 187 14.16 2.60 -13.86
N ILE A 188 14.67 2.25 -15.04
CA ILE A 188 13.88 2.05 -16.25
C ILE A 188 14.02 0.59 -16.63
N TYR A 189 12.91 -0.03 -17.05
CA TYR A 189 12.89 -1.39 -17.53
C TYR A 189 12.13 -1.49 -18.85
N THR A 190 12.51 -2.50 -19.62
CA THR A 190 11.78 -2.93 -20.80
C THR A 190 11.57 -4.43 -20.73
N ALA A 191 10.46 -4.89 -21.28
CA ALA A 191 10.13 -6.32 -21.34
C ALA A 191 9.50 -6.66 -22.69
N LEU A 192 9.76 -7.87 -23.16
CA LEU A 192 9.12 -8.45 -24.32
C LEU A 192 8.39 -9.71 -23.86
N ARG A 193 7.10 -9.78 -24.15
CA ARG A 193 6.24 -10.91 -23.79
C ARG A 193 5.73 -11.57 -25.05
N TYR A 194 6.08 -12.84 -25.22
CA TYR A 194 5.50 -13.71 -26.23
C TYR A 194 4.55 -14.72 -25.58
N SER A 195 3.37 -14.92 -26.15
CA SER A 195 2.39 -15.92 -25.69
C SER A 195 2.04 -16.85 -26.86
N PHE A 196 1.97 -18.15 -26.61
CA PHE A 196 1.67 -19.19 -27.60
C PHE A 196 0.36 -19.91 -27.25
#